data_AF-A0A067ZBI6-F1
#
_entry.id   AF-A0A067ZBI6-F1
#
_cell.length_a   1.000
_cell.length_b   1.000
_cell.length_c   1.000
_cell.angle_alpha   90.00
_cell.angle_beta   90.00
_cell.angle_gamma   90.00
#
_symmetry.space_group_name_H-M   'P 1'
#
loop_
_entity.id
_entity.type
_entity.pdbx_description
1 polymer ?
#
loop_
_entity_poly.entity_id
_entity_poly.type
_entity_poly.pdbx_seq_one_letter_code
_entity_poly.pdbx_strand_id
1 'polypeptide(L)'
;TLDTLEETIDEAIAKKCNLIVSFHPIVFSGLKKINGNNYVERVVLKAIQNNIAIYATHTALDNVNNGVSAKMCEVLGLQNCKTLIPKKGIIKKLTTYVPLANADNLRTNLFEAGAGNIGNYSNCSFNVSGKGSYLGNEKSNPTIGEKGK
;
A
#
# COMPACT_ATOMS: atom_id res chain seq x y z
N THR A 1 -10.58 9.23 15.03
CA THR A 1 -11.20 8.56 16.20
C THR A 1 -10.66 7.14 16.33
N LEU A 2 -10.81 6.50 17.48
CA LEU A 2 -10.55 5.05 17.62
C LEU A 2 -11.75 4.27 17.08
N ASP A 3 -12.90 4.45 17.71
CA ASP A 3 -14.18 3.85 17.37
C ASP A 3 -15.14 4.88 16.78
N THR A 4 -16.04 4.43 15.90
CA THR A 4 -17.11 5.28 15.34
C THR A 4 -18.41 4.94 16.04
N LEU A 5 -18.72 5.68 17.10
CA LEU A 5 -19.95 5.55 17.87
C LEU A 5 -20.97 6.61 17.45
N GLU A 6 -22.19 6.55 17.97
CA GLU A 6 -23.24 7.54 17.67
C GLU A 6 -22.78 8.95 18.07
N GLU A 7 -22.10 9.07 19.20
CA GLU A 7 -21.49 10.30 19.72
C GLU A 7 -20.40 10.85 18.79
N THR A 8 -19.64 9.99 18.12
CA THR A 8 -18.64 10.40 17.13
C THR A 8 -19.30 11.04 15.90
N ILE A 9 -20.47 10.52 15.50
CA ILE A 9 -21.25 11.13 14.42
C ILE A 9 -21.82 12.48 14.88
N ASP A 10 -22.33 12.56 16.12
CA ASP A 10 -22.83 13.83 16.68
C ASP A 10 -21.74 14.90 16.75
N GLU A 11 -20.53 14.53 17.19
CA GLU A 11 -19.38 15.41 17.18
C GLU A 11 -19.05 15.89 15.76
N ALA A 12 -19.04 14.98 14.78
CA ALA A 12 -18.77 15.34 13.39
C ALA A 12 -19.84 16.29 12.83
N ILE A 13 -21.12 16.08 13.12
CA ILE A 13 -22.22 16.98 12.74
C ILE A 13 -22.00 18.36 13.38
N ALA A 14 -21.77 18.40 14.69
CA ALA A 14 -21.57 19.65 15.44
C ALA A 14 -20.36 20.44 14.91
N LYS A 15 -19.29 19.75 14.53
CA LYS A 15 -18.06 20.33 13.96
C LYS A 15 -18.12 20.55 12.45
N LYS A 16 -19.23 20.20 11.79
CA LYS A 16 -19.41 20.28 10.32
C LYS A 16 -18.36 19.48 9.54
N CYS A 17 -17.91 18.36 10.09
CA CYS A 17 -17.03 17.41 9.43
C CYS A 17 -17.86 16.46 8.54
N ASN A 18 -17.37 16.17 7.35
CA ASN A 18 -17.98 15.21 6.42
C ASN A 18 -17.16 13.92 6.23
N LEU A 19 -16.06 13.77 6.96
CA LEU A 19 -15.21 12.58 6.94
C LEU A 19 -14.75 12.24 8.36
N ILE A 20 -14.93 10.98 8.74
CA ILE A 20 -14.38 10.38 9.96
C ILE A 20 -13.33 9.35 9.54
N VAL A 21 -12.09 9.56 10.00
CA VAL A 21 -11.04 8.54 9.94
C VAL A 21 -11.02 7.81 11.27
N SER A 22 -11.37 6.51 11.25
CA SER A 22 -11.39 5.64 12.42
C SER A 22 -10.29 4.58 12.35
N PHE A 23 -9.90 4.08 13.51
CA PHE A 23 -9.01 2.93 13.58
C PHE A 23 -9.81 1.64 13.40
N HIS A 24 -10.83 1.41 14.23
CA HIS A 24 -11.67 0.23 14.12
C HIS A 24 -12.74 0.41 13.02
N PRO A 25 -12.93 -0.60 12.15
CA PRO A 25 -13.97 -0.58 11.15
C PRO A 25 -15.32 -0.84 11.79
N ILE A 26 -16.26 0.10 11.60
CA ILE A 26 -17.61 -0.05 12.16
C ILE A 26 -18.39 -1.22 11.51
N VAL A 27 -18.17 -1.45 10.22
CA VAL A 27 -18.67 -2.62 9.50
C VAL A 27 -17.56 -3.68 9.45
N PHE A 28 -17.42 -4.46 10.52
CA PHE A 28 -16.42 -5.55 10.59
C PHE A 28 -16.90 -6.82 9.89
N SER A 29 -18.18 -7.15 10.05
CA SER A 29 -18.87 -8.20 9.30
C SER A 29 -19.88 -7.59 8.34
N GLY A 30 -20.13 -8.25 7.20
CA GLY A 30 -21.03 -7.72 6.18
C GLY A 30 -22.43 -7.44 6.73
N LEU A 31 -22.96 -6.24 6.46
CA LEU A 31 -24.33 -5.87 6.83
C LEU A 31 -25.32 -6.58 5.91
N LYS A 32 -26.20 -7.41 6.51
CA LYS A 32 -27.29 -8.08 5.79
C LYS A 32 -28.58 -7.26 5.74
N LYS A 33 -28.73 -6.31 6.67
CA LYS A 33 -29.88 -5.43 6.84
C LYS A 33 -29.40 -4.09 7.38
N ILE A 34 -30.15 -3.03 7.10
CA ILE A 34 -29.95 -1.70 7.67
C ILE A 34 -31.34 -1.18 8.07
N ASN A 35 -31.78 -1.51 9.28
CA ASN A 35 -33.06 -1.12 9.85
C ASN A 35 -32.93 -0.42 11.22
N GLY A 36 -31.70 -0.25 11.72
CA GLY A 36 -31.44 0.51 12.95
C GLY A 36 -31.60 -0.32 14.23
N ASN A 37 -31.71 -1.64 14.13
CA ASN A 37 -31.92 -2.52 15.28
C ASN A 37 -30.70 -2.64 16.21
N ASN A 38 -29.49 -2.33 15.72
CA ASN A 38 -28.26 -2.32 16.51
C ASN A 38 -27.47 -1.03 16.27
N TYR A 39 -26.46 -0.79 17.12
CA TYR A 39 -25.70 0.46 17.08
C TYR A 39 -24.95 0.65 15.76
N VAL A 40 -24.37 -0.42 15.17
CA VAL A 40 -23.66 -0.33 13.89
C VAL A 40 -24.60 0.21 12.82
N GLU A 41 -25.79 -0.37 12.71
CA GLU A 41 -26.80 0.07 11.75
C GLU A 41 -27.26 1.50 12.00
N ARG A 42 -27.49 1.88 13.27
CA ARG A 42 -27.89 3.26 13.61
C ARG A 42 -26.81 4.28 13.27
N VAL A 43 -25.55 3.99 13.60
CA VAL A 43 -24.42 4.87 13.29
C VAL A 43 -24.24 5.00 11.78
N VAL A 44 -24.31 3.89 11.04
CA VAL A 44 -24.23 3.91 9.58
C VAL A 44 -25.39 4.70 8.97
N LEU A 45 -26.63 4.48 9.42
CA LEU A 45 -27.79 5.26 8.97
C LEU A 45 -27.61 6.75 9.24
N LYS A 46 -27.17 7.12 10.43
CA LYS A 46 -26.95 8.51 10.83
C LYS A 46 -25.86 9.18 10.01
N ALA A 47 -24.75 8.46 9.76
CA ALA A 47 -23.67 8.94 8.89
C ALA A 47 -24.17 9.18 7.45
N ILE A 48 -24.93 8.24 6.88
CA ILE A 48 -25.53 8.38 5.55
C ILE A 48 -26.45 9.60 5.49
N GLN A 49 -27.37 9.75 6.44
CA GLN A 49 -28.33 10.86 6.48
C GLN A 49 -27.67 12.24 6.58
N ASN A 50 -26.46 12.30 7.15
CA ASN A 50 -25.70 13.55 7.33
C ASN A 50 -24.56 13.71 6.32
N ASN A 51 -24.48 12.85 5.29
CA ASN A 51 -23.42 12.87 4.27
C ASN A 51 -21.99 12.80 4.86
N ILE A 52 -21.81 11.95 5.88
CA ILE A 52 -20.52 11.74 6.54
C ILE A 52 -19.92 10.42 6.06
N ALA A 53 -18.76 10.49 5.42
CA ALA A 53 -17.96 9.32 5.06
C ALA A 53 -17.22 8.77 6.29
N ILE A 54 -17.11 7.45 6.38
CA ILE A 54 -16.33 6.76 7.42
C ILE A 54 -15.24 5.94 6.72
N TYR A 55 -13.98 6.18 7.07
CA TYR A 55 -12.82 5.46 6.56
C TYR A 55 -12.06 4.81 7.71
N ALA A 56 -11.87 3.49 7.64
CA ALA A 56 -11.21 2.72 8.70
C ALA A 56 -9.83 2.21 8.26
N THR A 57 -8.79 2.49 9.04
CA THR A 57 -7.41 2.07 8.73
C THR A 57 -7.04 0.71 9.31
N HIS A 58 -7.54 0.39 10.51
CA HIS A 58 -7.33 -0.86 11.24
C HIS A 58 -5.87 -1.35 11.19
N THR A 59 -5.65 -2.61 10.85
CA THR A 59 -4.35 -3.26 10.77
C THR A 59 -3.38 -2.61 9.78
N ALA A 60 -3.84 -1.81 8.81
CA ALA A 60 -2.91 -1.06 7.97
C ALA A 60 -2.10 -0.06 8.80
N LEU A 61 -2.74 0.62 9.75
CA LEU A 61 -2.06 1.55 10.66
C LEU A 61 -1.21 0.82 11.72
N ASP A 62 -1.55 -0.42 12.08
CA ASP A 62 -0.67 -1.24 12.94
C ASP A 62 0.64 -1.65 12.24
N ASN A 63 0.61 -1.76 10.91
CA ASN A 63 1.70 -2.34 10.11
C ASN A 63 2.61 -1.30 9.44
N VAL A 64 2.50 -0.02 9.79
CA VAL A 64 3.41 1.03 9.31
C VAL A 64 4.43 1.42 10.39
N ASN A 65 5.62 1.83 9.95
CA ASN A 65 6.74 2.14 10.85
C ASN A 65 6.41 3.21 11.90
N ASN A 66 5.53 4.15 11.57
CA ASN A 66 5.10 5.24 12.47
C ASN A 66 3.64 5.07 12.92
N GLY A 67 3.22 3.81 13.07
CA GLY A 67 1.85 3.40 13.38
C GLY A 67 1.54 3.31 14.86
N VAL A 68 0.47 2.58 15.19
CA VAL A 68 -0.01 2.38 16.57
C VAL A 68 1.09 1.85 17.49
N SER A 69 1.76 0.77 17.08
CA SER A 69 2.83 0.14 17.87
C SER A 69 4.02 1.09 18.11
N ALA A 70 4.37 1.93 17.12
CA ALA A 70 5.44 2.91 17.24
C ALA A 70 5.08 4.01 18.24
N LYS A 71 3.83 4.49 18.21
CA LYS A 71 3.34 5.48 19.18
C LYS A 71 3.30 4.92 20.61
N MET A 72 2.91 3.65 20.77
CA MET A 72 2.97 2.98 22.08
C MET A 72 4.41 2.91 22.61
N CYS A 73 5.38 2.58 21.75
CA CYS A 73 6.79 2.59 22.13
C CYS A 73 7.24 3.97 22.61
N GLU A 74 6.87 5.02 21.89
CA GLU A 74 7.18 6.42 22.26
C GLU A 74 6.61 6.78 23.63
N VAL A 75 5.31 6.52 23.86
CA VAL A 75 4.62 6.85 25.13
C VAL A 75 5.21 6.10 26.31
N LEU A 76 5.64 4.85 26.10
CA LEU A 76 6.28 4.01 27.13
C LEU A 76 7.77 4.33 27.32
N GLY A 77 8.35 5.22 26.52
CA GLY A 77 9.78 5.55 26.58
C GLY A 77 10.70 4.40 26.14
N LEU A 78 10.19 3.47 25.33
CA LEU A 78 10.98 2.35 24.81
C LEU A 78 12.02 2.86 23.81
N GLN A 79 13.21 2.27 23.85
CA GLN A 79 14.30 2.59 22.93
C GLN A 79 14.68 1.39 22.06
N ASN A 80 15.32 1.65 20.92
CA ASN A 80 15.79 0.63 19.99
C ASN A 80 14.69 -0.34 19.51
N CYS A 81 13.47 0.17 19.35
CA CYS A 81 12.31 -0.60 18.91
C CYS A 81 12.52 -1.17 17.51
N LYS A 82 12.07 -2.41 17.31
CA LYS A 82 12.13 -3.13 16.03
C LYS A 82 10.78 -3.77 15.74
N THR A 83 10.50 -4.02 14.46
CA THR A 83 9.30 -4.75 14.04
C THR A 83 9.30 -6.15 14.67
N LEU A 84 8.27 -6.46 15.45
CA LEU A 84 8.16 -7.74 16.15
C LEU A 84 7.92 -8.91 15.19
N ILE A 85 7.06 -8.72 14.18
CA ILE A 85 6.71 -9.73 13.18
C ILE A 85 6.96 -9.15 11.77
N PRO A 86 8.17 -9.28 11.20
CA PRO A 86 8.49 -8.75 9.89
C PRO A 86 7.74 -9.47 8.76
N LYS A 87 7.20 -8.71 7.80
CA LYS A 87 6.61 -9.28 6.58
C LYS A 87 7.71 -9.87 5.69
N LYS A 88 7.49 -11.10 5.22
CA LYS A 88 8.40 -11.79 4.29
C LYS A 88 8.03 -11.46 2.85
N GLY A 89 9.03 -11.48 1.96
CA GLY A 89 8.81 -11.41 0.51
C GLY A 89 8.33 -10.06 -0.04
N ILE A 90 8.51 -8.98 0.73
CA ILE A 90 8.17 -7.60 0.33
C ILE A 90 9.15 -7.02 -0.70
N ILE A 91 10.39 -7.50 -0.73
CA ILE A 91 11.39 -7.14 -1.74
C ILE A 91 11.34 -8.17 -2.87
N LYS A 92 11.33 -7.70 -4.11
CA LYS A 92 11.42 -8.52 -5.31
C LYS A 92 12.69 -8.16 -6.09
N LYS A 93 13.30 -9.15 -6.73
CA LYS A 93 14.43 -8.93 -7.65
C LYS A 93 13.89 -8.91 -9.08
N LEU A 94 14.03 -7.76 -9.74
CA LEU A 94 13.81 -7.65 -11.17
C LEU A 94 15.11 -8.05 -11.90
N THR A 95 15.04 -9.10 -12.70
CA THR A 95 16.08 -9.45 -13.66
C THR A 95 15.51 -9.23 -15.05
N THR A 96 16.18 -8.40 -15.85
CA THR A 96 15.77 -8.11 -17.22
C THR A 96 16.99 -8.09 -18.13
N TYR A 97 16.75 -8.20 -19.43
CA TYR A 97 17.79 -8.21 -20.46
C TYR A 97 17.47 -7.10 -21.46
N VAL A 98 18.51 -6.39 -21.87
CA VAL A 98 18.39 -5.22 -22.74
C VAL A 98 19.61 -5.15 -23.65
N PRO A 99 19.46 -4.71 -24.91
CA PRO A 99 20.61 -4.40 -25.75
C PRO A 99 21.53 -3.39 -25.07
N LEU A 100 22.85 -3.55 -25.25
CA LEU A 100 23.85 -2.72 -24.57
C LEU A 100 23.62 -1.22 -24.79
N ALA A 101 23.24 -0.82 -26.01
CA ALA A 101 22.94 0.57 -26.36
C ALA A 101 21.76 1.19 -25.58
N ASN A 102 20.86 0.37 -25.04
CA ASN A 102 19.68 0.82 -24.29
C ASN A 102 19.83 0.59 -22.78
N ALA A 103 20.95 0.03 -22.32
CA ALA A 103 21.13 -0.37 -20.92
C ALA A 103 21.01 0.81 -19.96
N ASP A 104 21.62 1.95 -20.29
CA ASP A 104 21.60 3.14 -19.43
C ASP A 104 20.21 3.76 -19.35
N ASN A 105 19.56 3.92 -20.51
CA ASN A 105 18.19 4.45 -20.57
C ASN A 105 17.21 3.58 -19.77
N LEU A 106 17.28 2.25 -19.88
CA LEU A 106 16.43 1.37 -19.10
C LEU A 106 16.66 1.54 -17.59
N ARG A 107 17.92 1.61 -17.14
CA ARG A 107 18.22 1.76 -15.71
C ARG A 107 17.71 3.08 -15.15
N THR A 108 17.92 4.19 -15.85
CA THR A 108 17.42 5.49 -15.42
C THR A 108 15.91 5.47 -15.22
N ASN A 109 15.15 4.94 -16.19
CA ASN A 109 13.69 4.82 -16.07
C ASN A 109 13.27 3.89 -14.91
N LEU A 110 14.00 2.81 -14.66
CA LEU A 110 13.73 1.93 -13.52
C LEU A 110 13.95 2.65 -12.19
N PHE A 111 15.01 3.45 -12.08
CA PHE A 111 15.29 4.23 -10.87
C PHE A 111 14.25 5.32 -10.62
N GLU A 112 13.82 6.02 -11.66
CA GLU A 112 12.74 7.02 -11.60
C GLU A 112 11.41 6.39 -11.15
N ALA A 113 11.12 5.17 -11.60
CA ALA A 113 9.97 4.39 -11.14
C ALA A 113 10.12 3.86 -9.70
N GLY A 114 11.26 4.09 -9.04
CA GLY A 114 11.52 3.75 -7.65
C GLY A 114 12.30 2.45 -7.43
N ALA A 115 12.68 1.72 -8.48
CA ALA A 115 13.50 0.52 -8.33
C ALA A 115 14.90 0.87 -7.81
N GLY A 116 15.52 -0.06 -7.07
CA GLY A 116 16.88 0.14 -6.56
C GLY A 116 16.98 1.10 -5.36
N ASN A 117 15.86 1.51 -4.76
CA ASN A 117 15.86 2.21 -3.46
C ASN A 117 15.80 1.18 -2.33
N ILE A 118 16.92 1.00 -1.61
CA ILE A 118 17.07 0.02 -0.53
C ILE A 118 17.73 0.69 0.67
N GLY A 119 16.99 0.84 1.76
CA GLY A 119 17.48 1.50 2.96
C GLY A 119 17.92 2.94 2.67
N ASN A 120 19.18 3.25 2.97
CA ASN A 120 19.78 4.57 2.75
C ASN A 120 20.45 4.72 1.38
N TYR A 121 20.19 3.80 0.44
CA TYR A 121 20.80 3.79 -0.88
C TYR A 121 19.74 3.90 -1.96
N SER A 122 20.02 4.69 -2.99
CA SER A 122 19.23 4.80 -4.22
C SER A 122 19.99 4.24 -5.41
N ASN A 123 19.29 4.05 -6.53
CA ASN A 123 19.88 3.65 -7.82
C ASN A 123 20.70 2.34 -7.77
N CYS A 124 20.36 1.43 -6.86
CA CYS A 124 21.05 0.15 -6.73
C CYS A 124 20.75 -0.76 -7.93
N SER A 125 21.79 -1.16 -8.66
CA SER A 125 21.69 -2.13 -9.76
C SER A 125 22.96 -2.98 -9.86
N PHE A 126 22.85 -4.15 -10.46
CA PHE A 126 23.97 -5.02 -10.82
C PHE A 126 23.85 -5.40 -12.29
N ASN A 127 24.95 -5.31 -13.02
CA ASN A 127 24.96 -5.43 -14.47
C ASN A 127 26.03 -6.42 -14.90
N VAL A 128 25.70 -7.26 -15.88
CA VAL A 128 26.61 -8.23 -16.49
C VAL A 128 26.40 -8.19 -18.00
N SER A 129 27.48 -8.09 -18.76
CA SER A 129 27.43 -8.26 -20.21
C SER A 129 27.40 -9.74 -20.57
N GLY A 130 26.55 -10.12 -21.52
CA GLY A 130 26.41 -11.50 -21.97
C GLY A 130 25.83 -11.59 -23.37
N LYS A 131 25.82 -12.81 -23.92
CA LYS A 131 25.21 -13.11 -25.22
C LYS A 131 23.92 -13.90 -25.00
N GLY A 132 22.80 -13.36 -25.45
CA GLY A 132 21.53 -14.07 -25.56
C GLY A 132 21.33 -14.59 -26.98
N SER A 133 20.65 -15.72 -27.12
CA SER A 133 20.16 -16.24 -28.40
C SER A 133 18.70 -16.64 -28.27
N TYR A 134 17.97 -16.58 -29.38
CA TYR A 134 16.60 -17.03 -29.49
C TYR A 134 16.35 -17.44 -30.95
N LEU A 135 15.30 -18.23 -31.21
CA LEU A 135 14.80 -18.52 -32.55
C LEU A 135 13.35 -18.07 -32.61
N GLY A 136 13.09 -16.98 -33.33
CA GLY A 136 11.74 -16.44 -33.48
C GLY A 136 10.90 -17.29 -34.44
N ASN A 137 9.64 -17.56 -34.12
CA ASN A 137 8.71 -18.17 -35.08
C ASN A 137 8.15 -17.12 -36.08
N GLU A 138 7.29 -17.54 -37.01
CA GLU A 138 6.67 -16.67 -38.02
C GLU A 138 5.89 -15.47 -37.43
N LYS A 139 5.38 -15.63 -36.19
CA LYS A 139 4.62 -14.58 -35.49
C LYS A 139 5.51 -13.71 -34.60
N SER A 140 6.81 -13.96 -34.53
CA SER A 140 7.73 -13.18 -33.70
C SER A 140 7.81 -11.72 -34.16
N ASN A 141 8.19 -10.83 -33.24
CA ASN A 141 8.45 -9.42 -33.50
C ASN A 141 9.70 -8.98 -32.74
N PRO A 142 10.89 -9.42 -33.17
CA PRO A 142 12.12 -9.13 -32.45
C PRO A 142 12.49 -7.65 -32.58
N THR A 143 12.98 -7.05 -31.49
CA THR A 143 13.58 -5.71 -31.52
C THR A 143 14.94 -5.71 -32.23
N ILE A 144 15.69 -6.82 -32.13
CA ILE A 144 16.99 -7.04 -32.80
C ILE A 144 16.98 -8.44 -33.36
N GLY A 145 17.13 -8.59 -34.68
CA GLY A 145 17.14 -9.88 -35.40
C GLY A 145 16.01 -10.00 -36.42
N GLU A 146 15.89 -11.17 -37.05
CA GLU A 146 14.88 -11.44 -38.09
C GLU A 146 13.88 -12.52 -37.63
N LYS A 147 12.67 -12.49 -38.17
CA LYS A 147 11.68 -13.55 -37.91
C LYS A 147 12.13 -14.86 -38.57
N GLY A 148 11.94 -15.99 -37.89
CA GLY A 148 12.29 -17.31 -38.44
C GLY A 148 13.78 -17.61 -38.48
N LYS A 149 14.64 -16.75 -37.90
CA LYS A 149 16.11 -16.88 -37.93
C LYS A 149 16.72 -16.65 -36.55
#